data_AF-A0A328HL41-F1
#
_entry.id   AF-A0A328HL41-F1
#
_cell.length_a   1.000
_cell.length_b   1.000
_cell.length_c   1.000
_cell.angle_alpha   90.00
_cell.angle_beta   90.00
_cell.angle_gamma   90.00
#
_symmetry.space_group_name_H-M   'P 1'
#
loop_
_entity.id
_entity.type
_entity.pdbx_description
1 polymer ?
#
loop_
_entity_poly.entity_id
_entity_poly.type
_entity_poly.pdbx_seq_one_letter_code
_entity_poly.pdbx_strand_id
1 'polypeptide(L)'
;MTKAEAGKFYLATICPSNILADKASTVVQAEPFNLKAAKSATAALRDGYRKAIETLSDEKVLWPENVKADVAALAESMYGDLSGTEAAANQVNDEGFLTAWNDWASGPAKPTAQKIRLKLGLSSDTDASCKTK
;
A
#
# COMPACT_ATOMS: atom_id res chain seq x y z
N MET A 1 17.40 -15.51 2.00
CA MET A 1 16.08 -16.07 2.39
C MET A 1 15.61 -17.06 1.35
N THR A 2 14.89 -18.09 1.77
CA THR A 2 14.17 -19.03 0.89
C THR A 2 12.95 -18.34 0.24
N LYS A 3 12.38 -18.96 -0.79
CA LYS A 3 11.15 -18.48 -1.44
C LYS A 3 9.98 -18.35 -0.45
N ALA A 4 9.84 -19.31 0.47
CA ALA A 4 8.77 -19.29 1.48
C ALA A 4 8.98 -18.18 2.52
N GLU A 5 10.21 -17.98 2.98
CA GLU A 5 10.56 -16.88 3.90
C GLU A 5 10.33 -15.52 3.25
N ALA A 6 10.76 -15.34 2.00
CA ALA A 6 10.53 -14.14 1.23
C ALA A 6 9.03 -13.86 1.04
N GLY A 7 8.23 -14.90 0.78
CA GLY A 7 6.77 -14.81 0.71
C GLY A 7 6.14 -14.28 1.99
N LYS A 8 6.52 -14.86 3.15
CA LYS A 8 6.03 -14.41 4.46
C LYS A 8 6.46 -12.98 4.77
N PHE A 9 7.73 -12.65 4.52
CA PHE A 9 8.27 -11.31 4.77
C PHE A 9 7.58 -10.25 3.90
N TYR A 10 7.40 -10.55 2.61
CA TYR A 10 6.65 -9.70 1.68
C TYR A 10 5.23 -9.42 2.19
N LEU A 11 4.46 -10.46 2.53
CA LEU A 11 3.09 -10.30 3.02
C LEU A 11 3.04 -9.53 4.35
N ALA A 12 3.93 -9.84 5.29
CA ALA A 12 4.03 -9.11 6.56
C ALA A 12 4.33 -7.61 6.36
N THR A 13 4.99 -7.26 5.26
CA THR A 13 5.33 -5.88 4.92
C THR A 13 4.17 -5.15 4.24
N ILE A 14 3.51 -5.76 3.25
CA ILE A 14 2.48 -5.08 2.43
C ILE A 14 1.05 -5.16 3.00
N CYS A 15 0.73 -6.18 3.79
CA CYS A 15 -0.62 -6.38 4.30
C CYS A 15 -1.10 -5.28 5.26
N PRO A 16 -0.26 -4.72 6.15
CA PRO A 16 -0.67 -3.59 6.98
C PRO A 16 -1.17 -2.39 6.18
N SER A 17 -0.48 -2.00 5.09
CA SER A 17 -0.93 -0.90 4.23
C SER A 17 -2.19 -1.25 3.45
N ASN A 18 -2.38 -2.52 3.02
CA ASN A 18 -3.61 -2.94 2.36
C ASN A 18 -4.83 -2.83 3.30
N ILE A 19 -4.68 -3.24 4.56
CA ILE A 19 -5.72 -3.11 5.59
C ILE A 19 -6.04 -1.64 5.85
N LEU A 20 -5.02 -0.77 5.88
CA LEU A 20 -5.24 0.67 6.05
C LEU A 20 -5.90 1.29 4.81
N ALA A 21 -5.62 0.80 3.61
CA ALA A 21 -6.23 1.26 2.37
C ALA A 21 -7.73 0.96 2.34
N ASP A 22 -8.10 -0.28 2.71
CA ASP A 22 -9.51 -0.69 2.83
C ASP A 22 -10.26 0.15 3.87
N LYS A 23 -9.65 0.38 5.03
CA LYS A 23 -10.21 1.28 6.07
C LYS A 23 -10.37 2.71 5.58
N ALA A 24 -9.36 3.28 4.93
CA ALA A 24 -9.43 4.65 4.40
C ALA A 24 -10.53 4.75 3.35
N SER A 25 -10.61 3.80 2.41
CA SER A 25 -11.66 3.73 1.40
C SER A 25 -13.06 3.68 2.04
N THR A 26 -13.25 2.82 3.04
CA THR A 26 -14.52 2.71 3.79
C THR A 26 -14.91 4.03 4.46
N VAL A 27 -13.96 4.73 5.07
CA VAL A 27 -14.20 6.02 5.73
C VAL A 27 -14.52 7.13 4.72
N VAL A 28 -13.85 7.14 3.57
CA VAL A 28 -14.08 8.13 2.50
C VAL A 28 -15.45 7.94 1.83
N GLN A 29 -15.92 6.69 1.71
CA GLN A 29 -17.21 6.34 1.12
C GLN A 29 -18.38 6.37 2.13
N ALA A 30 -18.12 6.71 3.40
CA ALA A 30 -19.17 6.77 4.41
C ALA A 30 -20.12 7.94 4.17
N GLU A 31 -21.41 7.71 4.40
CA GLU A 31 -22.46 8.72 4.29
C GLU A 31 -23.15 8.94 5.65
N PRO A 32 -23.17 10.18 6.20
CA PRO A 32 -22.61 11.41 5.61
C PRO A 32 -21.07 11.42 5.62
N PHE A 33 -20.48 12.07 4.61
CA PHE A 33 -19.03 12.25 4.52
C PHE A 33 -18.48 12.99 5.76
N ASN A 34 -17.36 12.51 6.29
CA ASN A 34 -16.70 13.07 7.47
C ASN A 34 -15.23 13.36 7.18
N LEU A 35 -14.94 14.63 6.82
CA LEU A 35 -13.59 15.08 6.49
C LEU A 35 -12.56 14.76 7.58
N LYS A 36 -12.89 14.96 8.86
CA LYS A 36 -11.94 14.72 9.96
C LYS A 36 -11.57 13.24 10.02
N ALA A 37 -12.54 12.34 9.90
CA ALA A 37 -12.31 10.91 9.88
C ALA A 37 -11.52 10.50 8.63
N ALA A 38 -11.90 11.01 7.45
CA ALA A 38 -11.23 10.73 6.19
C ALA A 38 -9.76 11.15 6.20
N LYS A 39 -9.46 12.38 6.63
CA LYS A 39 -8.08 12.86 6.80
C LYS A 39 -7.28 11.99 7.76
N SER A 40 -7.87 11.61 8.90
CA SER A 40 -7.20 10.77 9.89
C SER A 40 -6.88 9.37 9.33
N ALA A 41 -7.81 8.76 8.60
CA ALA A 41 -7.62 7.45 8.00
C ALA A 41 -6.58 7.49 6.86
N THR A 42 -6.63 8.51 6.01
CA THR A 42 -5.66 8.71 4.92
C THR A 42 -4.26 9.01 5.44
N ALA A 43 -4.13 9.79 6.53
CA ALA A 43 -2.84 10.01 7.18
C ALA A 43 -2.25 8.72 7.77
N ALA A 44 -3.08 7.87 8.38
CA ALA A 44 -2.64 6.56 8.84
C ALA A 44 -2.19 5.66 7.68
N LEU A 45 -2.90 5.69 6.56
CA LEU A 45 -2.51 4.97 5.34
C LEU A 45 -1.18 5.47 4.78
N ARG A 46 -0.97 6.79 4.71
CA ARG A 46 0.31 7.40 4.34
C ARG A 46 1.46 6.82 5.17
N ASP A 47 1.30 6.81 6.49
CA ASP A 47 2.33 6.30 7.40
C ASP A 47 2.54 4.79 7.22
N GLY A 48 1.48 4.04 6.87
CA GLY A 48 1.56 2.65 6.45
C GLY A 48 2.41 2.46 5.17
N TYR A 49 2.21 3.30 4.15
CA TYR A 49 3.03 3.26 2.94
C TYR A 49 4.49 3.61 3.23
N ARG A 50 4.77 4.64 4.05
CA ARG A 50 6.13 4.98 4.47
C ARG A 50 6.83 3.78 5.08
N LYS A 51 6.19 3.12 6.05
CA LYS A 51 6.78 1.95 6.73
C LYS A 51 7.04 0.79 5.77
N ALA A 52 6.12 0.53 4.84
CA ALA A 52 6.30 -0.51 3.84
C ALA A 52 7.49 -0.18 2.91
N ILE A 53 7.61 1.06 2.44
CA ILE A 53 8.74 1.52 1.61
C ILE A 53 10.07 1.34 2.36
N GLU A 54 10.15 1.78 3.61
CA GLU A 54 11.35 1.64 4.46
C GLU A 54 11.74 0.16 4.61
N THR A 55 10.77 -0.72 4.82
CA THR A 55 11.01 -2.15 5.00
C THR A 55 11.42 -2.85 3.69
N LEU A 56 10.78 -2.52 2.57
CA LEU A 56 11.11 -3.11 1.26
C LEU A 56 12.46 -2.61 0.73
N SER A 57 12.85 -1.39 1.09
CA SER A 57 14.11 -0.75 0.68
C SER A 57 15.29 -1.05 1.61
N ASP A 58 15.10 -1.82 2.68
CA ASP A 58 16.18 -2.17 3.59
C ASP A 58 17.20 -3.12 2.91
N GLU A 59 18.40 -2.61 2.66
CA GLU A 59 19.50 -3.34 2.02
C GLU A 59 19.96 -4.58 2.80
N LYS A 60 19.63 -4.68 4.09
CA LYS A 60 19.92 -5.87 4.91
C LYS A 60 19.00 -7.04 4.59
N VAL A 61 17.89 -6.80 3.87
CA VAL A 61 16.93 -7.83 3.47
C VAL A 61 17.43 -8.52 2.19
N LEU A 62 17.92 -9.76 2.34
CA LEU A 62 18.52 -10.52 1.23
C LEU A 62 17.48 -11.27 0.38
N TRP A 63 16.69 -10.53 -0.40
CA TRP A 63 15.69 -11.07 -1.33
C TRP A 63 16.26 -12.11 -2.31
N PRO A 64 15.49 -13.14 -2.70
CA PRO A 64 15.87 -14.02 -3.79
C PRO A 64 16.10 -13.23 -5.10
N GLU A 65 17.14 -13.58 -5.85
CA GLU A 65 17.57 -12.84 -7.05
C GLU A 65 16.45 -12.63 -8.08
N ASN A 66 15.57 -13.62 -8.25
CA ASN A 66 14.49 -13.54 -9.22
C ASN A 66 13.40 -12.52 -8.86
N VAL A 67 13.27 -12.08 -7.60
CA VAL A 67 12.26 -11.10 -7.14
C VAL A 67 12.85 -9.75 -6.75
N LYS A 68 14.15 -9.68 -6.49
CA LYS A 68 14.83 -8.47 -5.97
C LYS A 68 14.50 -7.19 -6.76
N ALA A 69 14.58 -7.26 -8.09
CA ALA A 69 14.28 -6.11 -8.95
C ALA A 69 12.80 -5.67 -8.90
N ASP A 70 11.87 -6.62 -8.81
CA ASP A 70 10.45 -6.27 -8.68
C ASP A 70 10.14 -5.67 -7.30
N VAL A 71 10.79 -6.14 -6.23
CA VAL A 71 10.62 -5.55 -4.90
C VAL A 71 11.10 -4.10 -4.87
N ALA A 72 12.28 -3.82 -5.45
CA ALA A 72 12.78 -2.45 -5.58
C ALA A 72 11.82 -1.57 -6.40
N ALA A 73 11.32 -2.08 -7.53
CA ALA A 73 10.34 -1.38 -8.36
C ALA A 73 9.00 -1.15 -7.63
N LEU A 74 8.58 -2.07 -6.76
CA LEU A 74 7.38 -1.89 -5.95
C LEU A 74 7.60 -0.76 -4.94
N ALA A 75 8.70 -0.80 -4.18
CA ALA A 75 9.03 0.23 -3.20
C ALA A 75 9.07 1.62 -3.85
N GLU A 76 9.72 1.75 -5.01
CA GLU A 76 9.75 3.00 -5.78
C GLU A 76 8.33 3.46 -6.16
N SER A 77 7.51 2.55 -6.68
CA SER A 77 6.14 2.89 -7.09
C SER A 77 5.25 3.34 -5.93
N MET A 78 5.53 2.87 -4.70
CA MET A 78 4.78 3.23 -3.51
C MET A 78 5.03 4.67 -3.05
N TYR A 79 6.11 5.34 -3.49
CA TYR A 79 6.28 6.78 -3.25
C TYR A 79 5.16 7.61 -3.89
N GLY A 80 4.58 7.15 -5.01
CA GLY A 80 3.39 7.77 -5.59
C GLY A 80 2.18 7.67 -4.65
N ASP A 81 2.01 6.52 -3.97
CA ASP A 81 0.90 6.31 -3.03
C ASP A 81 1.11 7.12 -1.74
N LEU A 82 2.36 7.19 -1.26
CA LEU A 82 2.76 8.06 -0.16
C LEU A 82 2.44 9.54 -0.47
N SER A 83 2.77 9.99 -1.68
CA SER A 83 2.55 11.38 -2.10
C SER A 83 1.06 11.70 -2.26
N GLY A 84 0.29 10.81 -2.89
CA GLY A 84 -1.16 11.00 -3.05
C GLY A 84 -1.92 11.03 -1.72
N THR A 85 -1.57 10.13 -0.80
CA THR A 85 -2.16 10.12 0.54
C THR A 85 -1.77 11.35 1.38
N GLU A 86 -0.52 11.83 1.30
CA GLU A 86 -0.11 13.09 1.91
C GLU A 86 -0.92 14.28 1.34
N ALA A 87 -1.06 14.35 0.01
CA ALA A 87 -1.79 15.42 -0.66
C ALA A 87 -3.27 15.47 -0.24
N ALA A 88 -3.95 14.31 -0.16
CA ALA A 88 -5.33 14.22 0.29
C ALA A 88 -5.48 14.52 1.80
N ALA A 89 -4.60 13.95 2.64
CA ALA A 89 -4.66 14.14 4.09
C ALA A 89 -4.43 15.58 4.55
N ASN A 90 -3.80 16.43 3.72
CA ASN A 90 -3.54 17.84 4.02
C ASN A 90 -4.66 18.80 3.59
N GLN A 91 -5.70 18.33 2.90
CA GLN A 91 -6.79 19.19 2.43
C GLN A 91 -7.61 19.76 3.60
N VAL A 92 -8.14 20.96 3.43
CA VAL A 92 -8.83 21.70 4.51
C VAL A 92 -10.36 21.66 4.41
N ASN A 93 -10.89 21.17 3.28
CA ASN A 93 -12.32 21.07 3.00
C ASN A 93 -12.64 19.78 2.24
N ASP A 94 -13.93 19.46 2.16
CA ASP A 94 -14.44 18.21 1.59
C ASP A 94 -14.13 18.08 0.10
N GLU A 95 -14.38 19.15 -0.68
CA GLU A 95 -14.15 19.18 -2.12
C GLU A 95 -12.68 18.94 -2.48
N GLY A 96 -11.76 19.64 -1.80
CA GLY A 96 -10.32 19.49 -2.00
C GLY A 96 -9.84 18.10 -1.62
N PHE A 97 -10.36 17.55 -0.52
CA PHE A 97 -10.06 16.18 -0.11
C PHE A 97 -10.50 15.16 -1.16
N LEU A 98 -11.76 15.23 -1.61
CA LEU A 98 -12.31 14.27 -2.57
C LEU A 98 -11.63 14.37 -3.94
N THR A 99 -11.28 15.58 -4.38
CA THR A 99 -10.50 15.79 -5.61
C THR A 99 -9.14 15.12 -5.50
N ALA A 100 -8.36 15.43 -4.47
CA ALA A 100 -7.04 14.85 -4.26
C ALA A 100 -7.10 13.31 -4.08
N TRP A 101 -8.11 12.81 -3.38
CA TRP A 101 -8.35 11.38 -3.21
C TRP A 101 -8.61 10.70 -4.55
N ASN A 102 -9.53 11.24 -5.36
CA ASN A 102 -9.90 10.65 -6.65
C ASN A 102 -8.76 10.71 -7.67
N ASP A 103 -8.01 11.81 -7.72
CA ASP A 103 -6.84 11.95 -8.59
C ASP A 103 -5.78 10.88 -8.28
N TRP A 104 -5.56 10.60 -6.99
CA TRP A 104 -4.65 9.54 -6.56
C TRP A 104 -5.24 8.13 -6.80
N ALA A 105 -6.47 7.88 -6.36
CA ALA A 105 -7.09 6.56 -6.39
C ALA A 105 -7.40 6.07 -7.82
N SER A 106 -7.55 6.98 -8.78
CA SER A 106 -7.74 6.67 -10.20
C SER A 106 -6.43 6.43 -10.96
N GLY A 107 -5.29 6.45 -10.27
CA GLY A 107 -3.97 6.20 -10.86
C GLY A 107 -3.87 4.83 -11.56
N PRO A 108 -2.88 4.67 -12.47
CA PRO A 108 -2.72 3.45 -13.24
C PRO A 108 -2.44 2.25 -12.33
N ALA A 109 -3.03 1.11 -12.68
CA ALA A 109 -2.78 -0.15 -11.98
C ALA A 109 -1.28 -0.51 -12.04
N LYS A 110 -0.69 -0.82 -10.88
CA LYS A 110 0.73 -1.18 -10.75
C LYS A 110 0.89 -2.70 -10.73
N PRO A 111 1.35 -3.36 -11.81
CA PRO A 111 1.39 -4.83 -11.89
C PRO A 111 2.48 -5.47 -11.03
N THR A 112 3.41 -4.69 -10.47
CA THR A 112 4.62 -5.17 -9.78
C THR A 112 4.29 -6.09 -8.60
N ALA A 113 3.26 -5.77 -7.81
CA ALA A 113 2.84 -6.63 -6.70
C ALA A 113 2.41 -8.04 -7.16
N GLN A 114 1.77 -8.15 -8.33
CA GLN A 114 1.36 -9.44 -8.90
C GLN A 114 2.56 -10.22 -9.45
N LYS A 115 3.56 -9.54 -10.03
CA LYS A 115 4.82 -10.17 -10.45
C LYS A 115 5.54 -10.82 -9.26
N ILE A 116 5.63 -10.11 -8.14
CA ILE A 116 6.24 -10.62 -6.91
C ILE A 116 5.48 -11.85 -6.40
N ARG A 117 4.14 -11.77 -6.31
CA ARG A 117 3.29 -12.89 -5.88
C ARG A 117 3.51 -14.13 -6.73
N LEU A 118 3.48 -14.00 -8.06
CA LEU A 118 3.71 -15.11 -8.98
C LEU A 118 5.07 -15.78 -8.74
N LYS A 119 6.14 -14.96 -8.64
CA LYS A 119 7.51 -15.47 -8.42
C LYS A 119 7.69 -16.11 -7.04
N LEU A 120 7.01 -15.59 -6.02
CA LEU A 120 6.99 -16.14 -4.66
C LEU A 120 5.98 -17.28 -4.46
N GLY A 121 5.14 -17.59 -5.45
CA GLY A 121 4.13 -18.64 -5.34
C GLY A 121 3.00 -18.29 -4.37
N LEU A 122 2.71 -16.99 -4.21
CA LEU A 122 1.64 -16.48 -3.37
C LEU A 122 0.33 -16.41 -4.17
N SER A 123 -0.80 -16.48 -3.47
CA SER A 123 -2.11 -16.27 -4.08
C SER A 123 -2.22 -14.85 -4.66
N SER A 124 -2.93 -14.73 -5.79
CA SER A 124 -3.32 -13.43 -6.36
C SER A 124 -4.43 -12.76 -5.55
N ASP A 125 -5.18 -13.54 -4.76
CA ASP A 125 -6.18 -13.07 -3.81
C ASP A 125 -5.47 -12.37 -2.64
N THR A 126 -5.54 -11.03 -2.67
CA THR A 126 -4.86 -10.16 -1.71
C THR A 126 -5.49 -10.27 -0.34
N ASP A 127 -6.80 -10.43 -0.27
CA ASP A 127 -7.56 -10.56 0.97
C ASP A 127 -7.26 -11.89 1.64
N ALA A 128 -7.28 -12.99 0.88
CA ALA A 128 -6.88 -14.29 1.40
C ALA A 128 -5.42 -14.29 1.88
N SER A 129 -4.53 -13.59 1.17
CA SER A 129 -3.11 -13.51 1.51
C SER A 129 -2.80 -12.63 2.73
N CYS A 130 -3.67 -11.68 3.07
CA CYS A 130 -3.49 -10.77 4.20
C CYS A 130 -4.32 -11.14 5.45
N LYS A 131 -5.21 -12.14 5.34
CA LYS A 131 -6.01 -12.69 6.45
C LYS A 131 -5.35 -13.86 7.20
N THR A 132 -4.16 -14.32 6.79
CA THR A 132 -3.45 -15.38 7.51
C THR A 132 -2.94 -14.86 8.86
N LYS A 133 -3.67 -15.21 9.92
CA LYS A 133 -3.18 -15.25 11.31
C LYS A 133 -2.28 -16.47 11.52
#